data_AF-A0A7X7IKZ9-F1
#
_entry.id   AF-A0A7X7IKZ9-F1
#
_cell.length_a   1.000
_cell.length_b   1.000
_cell.length_c   1.000
_cell.angle_alpha   90.00
_cell.angle_beta   90.00
_cell.angle_gamma   90.00
#
_symmetry.space_group_name_H-M   'P 1'
#
loop_
_entity.id
_entity.type
_entity.pdbx_description
1 polymer ?
#
loop_
_entity_poly.entity_id
_entity_poly.type
_entity_poly.pdbx_seq_one_letter_code
_entity_poly.pdbx_strand_id
1 'polypeptide(L)'
;MEHVLGTYRNGTVQLHDSTAWPEGASVLVLYTPAGARSIAACEEGAGHAIIAGYGLAGRFIADVFRRHNAPFVVVEQNQKTVQIQRELGANIIGGDIRDQDVLRQANIEKAVILALTIPDEVAVLEATQIARRLNPNIYIVARTQYASVGLEAAKLGADEVVQAEYAVAVQFYQSFLRKLQANIAGGKSENAQ
;
A
#
# COMPACT_ATOMS: atom_id res chain seq x y z
N MET A 1 -13.46 3.41 -9.35
CA MET A 1 -12.96 2.06 -9.70
C MET A 1 -13.87 1.08 -9.00
N GLU A 2 -14.50 0.20 -9.76
CA GLU A 2 -15.40 -0.83 -9.24
C GLU A 2 -14.53 -2.02 -8.77
N HIS A 3 -14.79 -2.53 -7.56
CA HIS A 3 -14.05 -3.66 -7.01
C HIS A 3 -14.96 -4.87 -6.97
N VAL A 4 -14.50 -5.96 -7.57
CA VAL A 4 -15.25 -7.21 -7.65
C VAL A 4 -14.48 -8.26 -6.87
N LEU A 5 -15.14 -8.86 -5.90
CA LEU A 5 -14.55 -9.88 -5.04
C LEU A 5 -14.63 -11.24 -5.74
N GLY A 6 -13.67 -12.11 -5.43
CA GLY A 6 -13.69 -13.48 -5.91
C GLY A 6 -12.79 -14.39 -5.08
N THR A 7 -12.99 -15.69 -5.22
CA THR A 7 -12.12 -16.71 -4.62
C THR A 7 -11.21 -17.33 -5.66
N TYR A 8 -9.94 -17.54 -5.31
CA TYR A 8 -9.04 -18.34 -6.12
C TYR A 8 -9.19 -19.82 -5.75
N ARG A 9 -9.49 -20.68 -6.72
CA ARG A 9 -9.50 -22.14 -6.57
C ARG A 9 -8.89 -22.79 -7.81
N ASN A 10 -7.89 -23.65 -7.60
CA ASN A 10 -7.28 -24.49 -8.64
C ASN A 10 -6.87 -23.72 -9.91
N GLY A 11 -6.25 -22.55 -9.79
CA GLY A 11 -5.83 -21.76 -10.96
C GLY A 11 -6.87 -20.79 -11.51
N THR A 12 -8.09 -20.76 -10.96
CA THR A 12 -9.18 -19.91 -11.46
C THR A 12 -9.69 -18.97 -10.37
N VAL A 13 -9.89 -17.69 -10.73
CA VAL A 13 -10.60 -16.72 -9.87
C VAL A 13 -12.09 -16.81 -10.19
N GLN A 14 -12.89 -17.21 -9.20
CA GLN A 14 -14.35 -17.18 -9.28
C GLN A 14 -14.87 -15.92 -8.62
N LEU A 15 -15.45 -15.03 -9.42
CA LEU A 15 -16.06 -13.80 -8.93
C LEU A 15 -17.32 -14.12 -8.12
N HIS A 16 -17.56 -13.37 -7.04
CA HIS A 16 -18.76 -13.52 -6.21
C HIS A 16 -19.99 -12.95 -6.90
N ASP A 17 -19.81 -11.83 -7.62
CA ASP A 17 -20.85 -11.14 -8.35
C ASP A 17 -20.58 -11.22 -9.85
N SER A 18 -21.65 -11.37 -10.64
CA SER A 18 -21.57 -11.36 -12.10
C SER A 18 -21.33 -9.93 -12.60
N THR A 19 -20.28 -9.73 -13.39
CA THR A 19 -19.89 -8.40 -13.88
C THR A 19 -19.88 -8.36 -15.40
N ALA A 20 -20.47 -7.31 -15.99
CA ALA A 20 -20.47 -7.09 -17.43
C ALA A 20 -19.25 -6.22 -17.84
N TRP A 21 -18.04 -6.80 -17.78
CA TRP A 21 -16.85 -6.10 -18.24
C TRP A 21 -16.75 -6.16 -19.77
N PRO A 22 -16.41 -5.05 -20.44
CA PRO A 22 -16.23 -5.04 -21.89
C PRO A 22 -15.06 -5.95 -22.30
N GLU A 23 -15.19 -6.57 -23.46
CA GLU A 23 -14.15 -7.41 -24.03
C GLU A 23 -12.84 -6.61 -24.20
N GLY A 24 -11.71 -7.18 -23.74
CA GLY A 24 -10.41 -6.50 -23.71
C GLY A 24 -10.10 -5.69 -22.44
N ALA A 25 -10.98 -5.68 -21.44
CA ALA A 25 -10.70 -5.04 -20.15
C ALA A 25 -9.49 -5.66 -19.44
N SER A 26 -8.57 -4.82 -18.96
CA SER A 26 -7.45 -5.24 -18.11
C SER A 26 -7.87 -5.27 -16.64
N VAL A 27 -7.74 -6.42 -15.99
CA VAL A 27 -8.15 -6.63 -14.59
C VAL A 27 -6.91 -6.83 -13.72
N LEU A 28 -6.79 -6.03 -12.67
CA LEU A 28 -5.77 -6.23 -11.63
C LEU A 28 -6.36 -7.10 -10.51
N VAL A 29 -5.84 -8.32 -10.36
CA VAL A 29 -6.22 -9.20 -9.25
C VAL A 29 -5.29 -8.93 -8.08
N LEU A 30 -5.86 -8.42 -6.98
CA LEU A 30 -5.18 -8.29 -5.70
C LEU A 30 -5.57 -9.49 -4.85
N TYR A 31 -4.58 -10.29 -4.45
CA TYR A 31 -4.80 -11.45 -3.58
C TYR A 31 -4.55 -11.06 -2.13
N THR A 32 -5.49 -11.44 -1.26
CA THR A 32 -5.35 -11.36 0.20
C THR A 32 -5.18 -12.78 0.72
N PRO A 33 -4.05 -13.13 1.37
CA PRO A 33 -3.82 -14.48 1.86
C PRO A 33 -4.92 -15.00 2.76
N ALA A 34 -5.32 -16.27 2.58
CA ALA A 34 -6.22 -16.95 3.52
C ALA A 34 -5.53 -17.01 4.90
N GLY A 35 -5.99 -16.19 5.84
CA GLY A 35 -5.34 -15.98 7.14
C GLY A 35 -4.95 -14.53 7.42
N ALA A 36 -4.95 -13.65 6.41
CA ALA A 36 -5.10 -12.22 6.64
C ALA A 36 -6.48 -12.04 7.25
N ARG A 37 -6.55 -12.12 8.59
CA ARG A 37 -7.76 -11.78 9.34
C ARG A 37 -8.27 -10.48 8.75
N SER A 38 -9.56 -10.50 8.41
CA SER A 38 -10.33 -9.29 8.18
C SER A 38 -9.75 -8.14 9.00
N ILE A 39 -9.34 -7.05 8.34
CA ILE A 39 -8.98 -5.82 9.05
C ILE A 39 -10.15 -5.36 9.95
N ALA A 40 -11.37 -5.86 9.67
CA ALA A 40 -12.50 -5.81 10.58
C ALA A 40 -12.33 -6.83 11.71
N ALA A 41 -11.51 -6.44 12.68
CA ALA A 41 -11.84 -6.40 14.09
C ALA A 41 -10.68 -5.70 14.80
N CYS A 42 -10.42 -4.44 14.44
CA CYS A 42 -9.83 -3.52 15.41
C CYS A 42 -10.88 -3.38 16.51
N GLU A 43 -10.84 -4.26 17.51
CA GLU A 43 -11.61 -4.13 18.74
C GLU A 43 -11.41 -2.71 19.31
N GLU A 44 -12.37 -2.22 20.10
CA GLU A 44 -12.18 -0.98 20.85
C GLU A 44 -10.84 -1.06 21.63
N GLY A 45 -9.88 -0.23 21.24
CA GLY A 45 -8.52 -0.23 21.82
C GLY A 45 -7.40 -0.79 20.94
N ALA A 46 -7.67 -1.30 19.73
CA ALA A 46 -6.63 -1.82 18.81
C ALA A 46 -5.73 -0.75 18.16
N GLY A 47 -5.95 0.53 18.47
CA GLY A 47 -5.19 1.66 17.94
C GLY A 47 -5.55 2.02 16.49
N HIS A 48 -4.75 2.89 15.88
CA HIS A 48 -4.93 3.36 14.51
C HIS A 48 -3.63 3.32 13.71
N ALA A 49 -3.74 3.39 12.39
CA ALA A 49 -2.59 3.56 11.50
C ALA A 49 -2.34 5.03 11.15
N ILE A 50 -1.07 5.40 11.02
CA ILE A 50 -0.65 6.65 10.41
C ILE A 50 -0.13 6.33 9.01
N ILE A 51 -0.65 7.02 8.00
CA ILE A 51 -0.21 6.86 6.61
C ILE A 51 0.48 8.15 6.20
N ALA A 52 1.79 8.10 5.94
CA ALA A 52 2.53 9.23 5.42
C ALA A 52 2.45 9.25 3.89
N GLY A 53 1.87 10.33 3.36
CA GLY A 53 1.62 10.54 1.94
C GLY A 53 0.26 10.01 1.48
N TYR A 54 -0.38 10.75 0.58
CA TYR A 54 -1.66 10.44 -0.07
C TYR A 54 -1.50 10.32 -1.60
N GLY A 55 -0.34 9.83 -2.02
CA GLY A 55 -0.06 9.39 -3.39
C GLY A 55 -0.69 8.03 -3.69
N LEU A 56 -0.19 7.35 -4.73
CA LEU A 56 -0.77 6.08 -5.19
C LEU A 56 -0.87 5.02 -4.09
N ALA A 57 0.25 4.74 -3.41
CA ALA A 57 0.31 3.73 -2.36
C ALA A 57 -0.49 4.15 -1.11
N GLY A 58 -0.26 5.36 -0.59
CA GLY A 58 -0.96 5.85 0.60
C GLY A 58 -2.48 5.94 0.42
N ARG A 59 -2.96 6.38 -0.75
CA ARG A 59 -4.39 6.40 -1.08
C ARG A 59 -4.97 4.99 -1.15
N PHE A 60 -4.27 4.06 -1.80
CA PHE A 60 -4.70 2.67 -1.86
C PHE A 60 -4.87 2.07 -0.46
N ILE A 61 -3.89 2.28 0.43
CA ILE A 61 -3.96 1.81 1.84
C ILE A 61 -5.14 2.48 2.56
N ALA A 62 -5.28 3.80 2.44
CA ALA A 62 -6.40 4.54 3.06
C ALA A 62 -7.77 4.03 2.57
N ASP A 63 -7.91 3.74 1.27
CA ASP A 63 -9.16 3.22 0.69
C ASP A 63 -9.46 1.79 1.16
N VAL A 64 -8.45 0.96 1.38
CA VAL A 64 -8.61 -0.36 1.97
C VAL A 64 -9.03 -0.23 3.43
N PHE A 65 -8.35 0.58 4.24
CA PHE A 65 -8.66 0.78 5.65
C PHE A 65 -10.08 1.33 5.85
N ARG A 66 -10.48 2.31 5.02
CA ARG A 66 -11.83 2.88 5.02
C ARG A 66 -12.90 1.81 4.76
N ARG A 67 -12.69 0.93 3.78
CA ARG A 67 -13.64 -0.14 3.44
C ARG A 67 -13.82 -1.17 4.56
N HIS A 68 -12.80 -1.35 5.40
CA HIS A 68 -12.84 -2.29 6.52
C HIS A 68 -13.15 -1.60 7.87
N ASN A 69 -13.52 -0.32 7.88
CA ASN A 69 -13.72 0.49 9.09
C ASN A 69 -12.51 0.45 10.05
N ALA A 70 -11.30 0.29 9.51
CA ALA A 70 -10.07 0.31 10.30
C ALA A 70 -9.69 1.78 10.58
N PRO A 71 -9.41 2.18 11.84
CA PRO A 71 -9.02 3.55 12.17
C PRO A 71 -7.68 3.95 11.55
N PHE A 72 -7.63 5.09 10.87
CA PHE A 72 -6.39 5.66 10.35
C PHE A 72 -6.43 7.19 10.26
N VAL A 73 -5.25 7.78 10.14
CA VAL A 73 -5.04 9.19 9.79
C VAL A 73 -3.97 9.29 8.70
N VAL A 74 -4.17 10.20 7.76
CA VAL A 74 -3.18 10.50 6.71
C VAL A 74 -2.41 11.76 7.10
N VAL A 75 -1.10 11.75 6.91
CA VAL A 75 -0.25 12.95 6.97
C VAL A 75 0.21 13.26 5.54
N GLU A 76 -0.09 14.45 5.05
CA GLU A 76 0.22 14.86 3.67
C GLU A 76 0.78 16.29 3.64
N GLN A 77 1.85 16.50 2.87
CA GLN A 77 2.50 17.80 2.76
C GLN A 77 1.79 18.70 1.74
N ASN A 78 1.18 18.13 0.70
CA ASN A 78 0.49 18.90 -0.33
C ASN A 78 -0.82 19.49 0.20
N GLN A 79 -0.80 20.80 0.46
CA GLN A 79 -1.93 21.54 1.02
C GLN A 79 -3.20 21.47 0.16
N LYS A 80 -3.08 21.40 -1.18
CA LYS A 80 -4.26 21.25 -2.06
C LYS A 80 -4.91 19.89 -1.83
N THR A 81 -4.12 18.83 -1.74
CA THR A 81 -4.63 17.48 -1.44
C THR A 81 -5.29 17.45 -0.07
N VAL A 82 -4.65 18.03 0.95
CA VAL A 82 -5.17 18.11 2.31
C VAL A 82 -6.53 18.82 2.34
N GLN A 83 -6.63 19.98 1.69
CA GLN A 83 -7.88 20.75 1.64
C GLN A 83 -9.01 19.93 1.00
N ILE A 84 -8.79 19.41 -0.21
CA ILE A 84 -9.80 18.64 -0.95
C ILE A 84 -10.26 17.43 -0.13
N GLN A 85 -9.32 16.66 0.43
CA GLN A 85 -9.69 15.45 1.16
C GLN A 85 -10.39 15.76 2.48
N ARG A 86 -10.02 16.85 3.16
CA ARG A 86 -10.72 17.30 4.36
C ARG A 86 -12.15 17.75 4.07
N GLU A 87 -12.38 18.46 2.96
CA GLU A 87 -13.73 18.81 2.49
C GLU A 87 -14.58 17.57 2.18
N LEU A 88 -13.94 16.50 1.72
CA LEU A 88 -14.57 15.18 1.50
C LEU A 88 -14.72 14.34 2.79
N GLY A 89 -14.40 14.91 3.96
CA GLY A 89 -14.54 14.24 5.26
C GLY A 89 -13.44 13.22 5.60
N ALA A 90 -12.31 13.22 4.89
CA ALA A 90 -11.20 12.36 5.21
C ALA A 90 -10.46 12.83 6.48
N ASN A 91 -10.01 11.88 7.29
CA ASN A 91 -9.12 12.16 8.43
C ASN A 91 -7.68 12.41 7.92
N ILE A 92 -7.36 13.67 7.65
CA ILE A 92 -6.08 14.10 7.05
C ILE A 92 -5.49 15.32 7.74
N ILE A 93 -4.20 15.21 8.10
CA ILE A 93 -3.37 16.24 8.70
C ILE A 93 -2.43 16.78 7.63
N GLY A 94 -2.34 18.11 7.54
CA GLY A 94 -1.41 18.77 6.65
C GLY A 94 -0.08 19.01 7.36
N GLY A 95 1.03 18.52 6.83
CA GLY A 95 2.33 18.69 7.46
C GLY A 95 3.40 17.75 6.93
N ASP A 96 4.63 17.99 7.38
CA ASP A 96 5.78 17.11 7.12
C ASP A 96 5.78 15.96 8.14
N ILE A 97 5.93 14.72 7.66
CA ILE A 97 5.97 13.54 8.54
C ILE A 97 7.20 13.53 9.46
N ARG A 98 8.23 14.31 9.14
CA ARG A 98 9.41 14.49 9.98
C ARG A 98 9.18 15.42 11.16
N ASP A 99 8.09 16.19 11.15
CA ASP A 99 7.76 17.08 12.24
C ASP A 99 7.13 16.29 13.40
N GLN A 100 7.76 16.37 14.58
CA GLN A 100 7.26 15.71 15.78
C GLN A 100 5.87 16.20 16.15
N ASP A 101 5.56 17.48 15.95
CA ASP A 101 4.26 18.02 16.33
C ASP A 101 3.17 17.54 15.37
N VAL A 102 3.50 17.31 14.10
CA VAL A 102 2.60 16.65 13.14
C VAL A 102 2.35 15.18 13.53
N LEU A 103 3.40 14.46 13.94
CA LEU A 103 3.26 13.07 14.42
C LEU A 103 2.44 12.98 15.72
N ARG A 104 2.60 13.94 16.64
CA ARG A 104 1.79 14.05 17.87
C ARG A 104 0.34 14.41 17.57
N GLN A 105 0.09 15.32 16.62
CA GLN A 105 -1.27 15.59 16.12
C GLN A 105 -1.91 14.33 15.52
N ALA A 106 -1.10 13.48 14.88
CA ALA A 106 -1.50 12.16 14.40
C ALA A 106 -1.60 11.09 15.52
N ASN A 107 -1.39 11.46 16.78
CA ASN A 107 -1.45 10.61 17.97
C ASN A 107 -0.52 9.37 17.88
N ILE A 108 0.72 9.58 17.40
CA ILE A 108 1.70 8.51 17.19
C ILE A 108 1.97 7.65 18.42
N GLU A 109 1.88 8.21 19.62
CA GLU A 109 2.11 7.50 20.88
C GLU A 109 1.15 6.33 21.11
N LYS A 110 -0.02 6.35 20.46
CA LYS A 110 -1.02 5.28 20.50
C LYS A 110 -1.23 4.59 19.15
N ALA A 111 -0.57 5.06 18.10
CA ALA A 111 -0.64 4.44 16.79
C ALA A 111 0.03 3.06 16.82
N VAL A 112 -0.57 2.09 16.13
CA VAL A 112 -0.02 0.72 16.05
C VAL A 112 0.83 0.52 14.82
N ILE A 113 0.56 1.28 13.75
CA ILE A 113 1.27 1.16 12.47
C ILE A 113 1.59 2.55 11.93
N LEU A 114 2.80 2.74 11.41
CA LEU A 114 3.20 3.86 10.57
C LEU A 114 3.60 3.32 9.19
N ALA A 115 2.84 3.69 8.16
CA ALA A 115 3.15 3.39 6.78
C ALA A 115 3.81 4.62 6.12
N LEU A 116 5.12 4.56 5.89
CA LEU A 116 5.86 5.60 5.19
C LEU A 116 5.79 5.33 3.69
N THR A 117 4.80 5.91 3.00
CA THR A 117 4.54 5.63 1.57
C THR A 117 5.11 6.68 0.61
N ILE A 118 5.79 7.69 1.16
CA ILE A 118 6.41 8.78 0.41
C ILE A 118 7.64 8.33 -0.39
N PRO A 119 7.96 8.98 -1.52
CA PRO A 119 9.13 8.65 -2.34
C PRO A 119 10.44 9.24 -1.82
N ASP A 120 10.37 10.22 -0.92
CA ASP A 120 11.55 10.90 -0.38
C ASP A 120 12.26 9.98 0.63
N GLU A 121 13.38 9.39 0.20
CA GLU A 121 14.16 8.45 1.00
C GLU A 121 14.75 9.10 2.26
N VAL A 122 15.16 10.37 2.20
CA VAL A 122 15.69 11.09 3.37
C VAL A 122 14.57 11.26 4.39
N ALA A 123 13.39 11.69 3.95
CA ALA A 123 12.24 11.84 4.83
C ALA A 123 11.79 10.51 5.44
N VAL A 124 11.87 9.40 4.71
CA VAL A 124 11.59 8.06 5.25
C VAL A 124 12.54 7.71 6.40
N LEU A 125 13.85 7.92 6.23
CA LEU A 125 14.84 7.60 7.26
C LEU A 125 14.66 8.49 8.51
N GLU A 126 14.52 9.80 8.31
CA GLU A 126 14.33 10.77 9.41
C GLU A 126 13.02 10.48 10.17
N ALA A 127 11.92 10.26 9.46
CA ALA A 127 10.63 9.94 10.07
C ALA A 127 10.66 8.60 10.81
N THR A 128 11.34 7.58 10.28
CA THR A 128 11.51 6.28 10.96
C THR A 128 12.17 6.48 12.33
N GLN A 129 13.28 7.21 12.37
CA GLN A 129 14.02 7.45 13.60
C GLN A 129 13.19 8.26 14.62
N ILE A 130 12.46 9.28 14.15
CA ILE A 130 11.61 10.10 15.02
C ILE A 130 10.43 9.28 15.55
N ALA A 131 9.75 8.54 14.68
CA ALA A 131 8.61 7.70 15.04
C ALA A 131 8.97 6.65 16.08
N ARG A 132 10.10 5.93 15.88
CA ARG A 132 10.57 4.93 16.84
C ARG A 132 10.92 5.53 18.20
N ARG A 133 11.40 6.76 18.26
CA ARG A 133 11.64 7.48 19.53
C ARG A 133 10.35 7.87 20.24
N LEU A 134 9.36 8.36 19.50
CA LEU A 134 8.06 8.79 20.06
C LEU A 134 7.21 7.61 20.50
N ASN A 135 7.28 6.49 19.77
CA ASN A 135 6.59 5.26 20.09
C ASN A 135 7.54 4.06 19.83
N PRO A 136 8.22 3.55 20.87
CA PRO A 136 9.11 2.39 20.75
C PRO A 136 8.43 1.10 20.26
N ASN A 137 7.10 1.00 20.32
CA ASN A 137 6.32 -0.19 19.98
C ASN A 137 5.57 -0.09 18.65
N ILE A 138 5.63 1.06 17.96
CA ILE A 138 4.93 1.22 16.67
C ILE A 138 5.51 0.27 15.62
N TYR A 139 4.66 -0.32 14.78
CA TYR A 139 5.12 -1.10 13.64
C TYR A 139 5.35 -0.18 12.43
N ILE A 140 6.57 -0.11 11.91
CA ILE A 140 6.95 0.82 10.85
C ILE A 140 7.17 0.05 9.55
N VAL A 141 6.39 0.40 8.52
CA VAL A 141 6.58 -0.08 7.15
C VAL A 141 7.17 1.06 6.32
N ALA A 142 8.43 0.91 5.91
CA ALA A 142 9.17 1.91 5.16
C ALA A 142 9.21 1.58 3.67
N ARG A 143 8.63 2.45 2.83
CA ARG A 143 8.88 2.39 1.39
C ARG A 143 10.28 2.90 1.08
N THR A 144 11.05 2.15 0.29
CA THR A 144 12.33 2.61 -0.25
C THR A 144 12.39 2.37 -1.75
N GLN A 145 13.25 3.11 -2.45
CA GLN A 145 13.49 2.84 -3.87
C GLN A 145 14.55 1.75 -4.02
N TYR A 146 15.62 1.84 -3.23
CA TYR A 146 16.77 0.94 -3.31
C TYR A 146 16.95 0.07 -2.05
N ALA A 147 17.67 -1.03 -2.23
CA ALA A 147 17.98 -1.96 -1.14
C ALA A 147 18.93 -1.39 -0.08
N SER A 148 19.87 -0.52 -0.49
CA SER A 148 20.80 0.17 0.41
C SER A 148 20.05 1.02 1.44
N VAL A 149 19.11 1.84 0.97
CA VAL A 149 18.26 2.68 1.83
C VAL A 149 17.35 1.81 2.69
N GLY A 150 16.86 0.68 2.16
CA GLY A 150 16.12 -0.31 2.92
C GLY A 150 16.88 -0.80 4.15
N LEU A 151 18.17 -1.13 3.99
CA LEU A 151 19.02 -1.57 5.09
C LEU A 151 19.23 -0.46 6.13
N GLU A 152 19.33 0.81 5.71
CA GLU A 152 19.42 1.95 6.62
C GLU A 152 18.12 2.18 7.39
N ALA A 153 16.96 2.10 6.73
CA ALA A 153 15.65 2.21 7.38
C ALA A 153 15.49 1.13 8.46
N ALA A 154 15.86 -0.12 8.16
CA ALA A 154 15.83 -1.21 9.13
C ALA A 154 16.72 -0.94 10.35
N LYS A 155 17.95 -0.42 10.14
CA LYS A 155 18.85 -0.04 11.24
C LYS A 155 18.28 1.08 12.13
N LEU A 156 17.48 1.98 11.55
CA LEU A 156 16.82 3.07 12.27
C LEU A 156 15.53 2.63 12.98
N GLY A 157 15.11 1.37 12.80
CA GLY A 157 13.98 0.78 13.49
C GLY A 157 12.73 0.60 12.62
N ALA A 158 12.85 0.59 11.29
CA ALA A 158 11.78 0.08 10.44
C ALA A 158 11.63 -1.44 10.63
N ASP A 159 10.41 -1.92 10.82
CA ASP A 159 10.12 -3.35 11.02
C ASP A 159 10.00 -4.07 9.67
N GLU A 160 9.49 -3.37 8.65
CA GLU A 160 9.37 -3.88 7.29
C GLU A 160 9.82 -2.83 6.28
N VAL A 161 10.42 -3.30 5.19
CA VAL A 161 10.86 -2.47 4.07
C VAL A 161 10.21 -2.95 2.78
N VAL A 162 9.54 -2.03 2.09
CA VAL A 162 8.92 -2.27 0.79
C VAL A 162 9.73 -1.56 -0.29
N GLN A 163 10.42 -2.35 -1.12
CA GLN A 163 11.23 -1.83 -2.23
C GLN A 163 10.35 -1.59 -3.46
N ALA A 164 10.15 -0.32 -3.82
CA ALA A 164 9.30 0.07 -4.93
C ALA A 164 9.82 -0.42 -6.29
N GLU A 165 11.13 -0.30 -6.54
CA GLU A 165 11.73 -0.74 -7.82
C GLU A 165 11.66 -2.25 -8.01
N TYR A 166 11.73 -3.03 -6.94
CA TYR A 166 11.59 -4.48 -7.02
C TYR A 166 10.20 -4.87 -7.52
N ALA A 167 9.15 -4.20 -7.05
CA ALA A 167 7.78 -4.43 -7.52
C ALA A 167 7.63 -4.09 -9.02
N VAL A 168 8.30 -3.03 -9.49
CA VAL A 168 8.33 -2.67 -10.92
C VAL A 168 9.07 -3.74 -11.73
N ALA A 169 10.22 -4.22 -11.25
CA ALA A 169 10.98 -5.29 -11.91
C ALA A 169 10.17 -6.58 -12.07
N VAL A 170 9.39 -6.95 -11.04
CA VAL A 170 8.46 -8.09 -11.11
C VAL A 170 7.41 -7.88 -12.21
N GLN A 171 6.89 -6.65 -12.38
CA GLN A 171 5.93 -6.34 -13.44
C GLN A 171 6.53 -6.40 -14.84
N PHE A 172 7.78 -5.98 -15.02
CA PHE A 172 8.51 -6.18 -16.28
C PHE A 172 8.64 -7.66 -16.61
N TYR A 173 9.08 -8.47 -15.64
CA TYR A 173 9.21 -9.92 -15.81
C TYR A 173 7.88 -10.58 -16.22
N GLN A 174 6.78 -10.25 -15.53
CA GLN A 174 5.45 -10.75 -15.87
C GLN A 174 5.00 -10.33 -17.28
N SER A 175 5.32 -9.10 -17.69
CA SER A 175 5.00 -8.60 -19.03
C SER A 175 5.78 -9.33 -20.12
N PHE A 176 7.06 -9.62 -19.87
CA PHE A 176 7.88 -10.42 -20.79
C PHE A 176 7.35 -11.84 -20.91
N LEU A 177 7.02 -12.49 -19.79
CA LEU A 177 6.45 -13.85 -19.81
C LEU A 177 5.16 -13.93 -20.62
N ARG A 178 4.24 -12.98 -20.45
CA ARG A 178 2.99 -12.93 -21.24
C ARG A 178 3.26 -12.87 -22.74
N LYS A 179 4.21 -12.02 -23.17
CA LYS A 179 4.54 -11.88 -24.59
C LYS A 179 5.21 -13.14 -25.15
N LEU A 180 6.14 -13.73 -24.41
CA LEU A 180 6.83 -14.96 -24.83
C LEU A 180 5.87 -16.15 -24.91
N GLN A 181 4.95 -16.30 -23.96
CA GLN A 181 3.93 -17.35 -23.97
C GLN A 181 2.95 -17.20 -25.14
N ALA A 182 2.52 -15.97 -25.46
CA ALA A 182 1.67 -15.70 -26.62
C ALA A 182 2.35 -16.08 -27.94
N ASN A 183 3.66 -15.84 -28.08
CA ASN A 183 4.42 -16.23 -29.27
C ASN A 183 4.57 -17.75 -29.40
N ILE A 184 4.74 -18.47 -28.27
CA ILE A 184 4.80 -19.94 -28.26
C ILE A 184 3.45 -20.57 -28.64
N ALA A 185 2.33 -19.97 -28.22
CA ALA A 185 0.99 -20.42 -28.60
C ALA A 185 0.68 -20.16 -30.08
N GLY A 186 1.13 -19.03 -30.63
CA GLY A 186 0.98 -18.70 -32.06
C GLY A 186 1.80 -19.61 -32.99
N GLY A 187 3.07 -19.90 -32.64
CA GLY A 187 3.96 -20.71 -33.46
C GLY A 187 3.61 -22.22 -33.54
N LYS A 188 2.74 -22.73 -32.65
CA LYS A 188 2.25 -24.12 -32.73
C LYS A 188 1.10 -24.31 -33.71
N SER A 189 0.44 -23.24 -34.19
CA SER A 189 -0.62 -23.35 -35.21
C SER A 189 -0.10 -23.31 -36.65
N GLU A 190 1.11 -22.78 -36.90
CA GLU A 190 1.66 -22.69 -38.27
C GLU A 190 2.39 -23.96 -38.73
N ASN A 191 2.79 -24.85 -37.82
CA ASN A 191 3.51 -26.10 -38.17
C ASN A 191 2.59 -27.35 -38.28
N ALA A 192 1.28 -27.16 -38.44
CA ALA A 192 0.30 -28.25 -38.55
C ALA A 192 -0.43 -28.31 -39.92
N GLN A 193 0.10 -27.64 -40.96
CA GLN A 193 -0.39 -27.75 -42.34
C GLN A 193 0.60 -28.46 -43.24
#